data_AF-A0A2U2XE42-F1
#
_entry.id   AF-A0A2U2XE42-F1
#
_cell.length_a   1.000
_cell.length_b   1.000
_cell.length_c   1.000
_cell.angle_alpha   90.00
_cell.angle_beta   90.00
_cell.angle_gamma   90.00
#
_symmetry.space_group_name_H-M   'P 1'
#
loop_
_entity.id
_entity.type
_entity.pdbx_description
1 polymer ?
#
loop_
_entity_poly.entity_id
_entity_poly.type
_entity_poly.pdbx_seq_one_letter_code
_entity_poly.pdbx_strand_id
1 'polypeptide(L)'
;MNKSAMSESYFDAHIVDYKISSIAWNAGVSFRIDYQLKIDWMTINCQDEFLVTMNSSYEAFEHLNIPRDVNFDESQIDFNINNMVHSEISSYNLLDQLKYNNCDELKTAIKDSTGYQVAVPDRATYYVPGKLPREDGDPYVLIIGTINNQENKCLKGHINLNTGEWEAWEDVCVQ
;
A
#
# COMPACT_ATOMS: atom_id res chain seq x y z
N MET A 1 11.51 12.80 13.07
CA MET A 1 10.05 12.83 13.28
C MET A 1 9.57 11.39 13.18
N ASN A 2 8.92 10.86 14.22
CA ASN A 2 8.42 9.48 14.22
C ASN A 2 7.37 9.32 13.11
N LYS A 3 7.77 8.76 11.97
CA LYS A 3 6.84 8.26 10.96
C LYS A 3 6.22 7.00 11.56
N SER A 4 4.98 7.10 12.03
CA SER A 4 4.13 5.99 12.51
C SER A 4 4.86 4.88 13.27
N ALA A 5 5.22 5.13 14.54
CA ALA A 5 5.70 4.07 15.41
C ALA A 5 4.51 3.18 15.82
N MET A 6 4.13 2.25 14.96
CA MET A 6 3.27 1.14 15.33
C MET A 6 3.93 0.42 16.51
N SER A 7 3.21 0.21 17.61
CA SER A 7 3.79 -0.56 18.70
C SER A 7 3.97 -2.00 18.23
N GLU A 8 5.07 -2.63 18.63
CA GLU A 8 5.33 -4.06 18.38
C GLU A 8 4.13 -4.92 18.78
N SER A 9 3.54 -4.62 19.95
CA SER A 9 2.34 -5.31 20.44
C SER A 9 1.12 -5.18 19.53
N TYR A 10 0.93 -4.03 18.87
CA TYR A 10 -0.16 -3.85 17.92
C TYR A 10 0.15 -4.60 16.63
N PHE A 11 1.37 -4.46 16.11
CA PHE A 11 1.81 -5.16 14.91
C PHE A 11 1.64 -6.67 15.07
N ASP A 12 2.20 -7.25 16.12
CA ASP A 12 2.14 -8.70 16.38
C ASP A 12 0.70 -9.23 16.57
N ALA A 13 -0.20 -8.40 17.11
CA ALA A 13 -1.60 -8.78 17.30
C ALA A 13 -2.41 -8.80 15.99
N HIS A 14 -1.96 -8.06 14.96
CA HIS A 14 -2.72 -7.84 13.73
C HIS A 14 -2.05 -8.41 12.48
N ILE A 15 -0.78 -8.84 12.56
CA ILE A 15 -0.11 -9.54 11.47
C ILE A 15 -0.50 -11.02 11.49
N VAL A 16 -1.08 -11.48 10.40
CA VAL A 16 -1.59 -12.86 10.28
C VAL A 16 -0.63 -13.76 9.50
N ASP A 17 0.06 -13.20 8.53
CA ASP A 17 1.04 -13.90 7.71
C ASP A 17 2.14 -12.92 7.30
N TYR A 18 3.36 -13.42 7.14
CA TYR A 18 4.47 -12.63 6.61
C TYR A 18 5.50 -13.51 5.92
N LYS A 19 6.17 -12.91 4.95
CA LYS A 19 7.28 -13.48 4.21
C LYS A 19 8.37 -12.43 4.07
N ILE A 20 9.59 -12.82 4.41
CA ILE A 20 10.78 -12.02 4.13
C ILE A 20 11.51 -12.59 2.92
N SER A 21 12.07 -11.71 2.10
CA SER A 21 12.89 -12.10 0.96
C SER A 21 13.90 -11.03 0.61
N SER A 22 14.92 -11.40 -0.16
CA SER A 22 15.83 -10.46 -0.80
C SER A 22 15.57 -10.47 -2.29
N ILE A 23 15.43 -9.31 -2.90
CA ILE A 23 15.24 -9.15 -4.35
C ILE A 23 16.52 -8.55 -4.92
N ALA A 24 17.22 -9.33 -5.75
CA ALA A 24 18.30 -8.82 -6.57
C ALA A 24 17.73 -8.18 -7.84
N TRP A 25 18.26 -7.02 -8.20
CA TRP A 25 17.95 -6.30 -9.42
C TRP A 25 19.25 -5.74 -10.01
N ASN A 26 19.18 -5.15 -11.21
CA ASN A 26 20.38 -4.80 -11.98
C ASN A 26 21.39 -3.90 -11.23
N ALA A 27 20.91 -3.14 -10.26
CA ALA A 27 21.68 -2.12 -9.58
C ALA A 27 21.83 -2.35 -8.07
N GLY A 28 21.33 -3.46 -7.54
CA GLY A 28 21.49 -3.76 -6.12
C GLY A 28 20.67 -4.93 -5.63
N VAL A 29 20.58 -5.00 -4.31
CA VAL A 29 19.74 -5.95 -3.59
C VAL A 29 18.89 -5.17 -2.60
N SER A 30 17.59 -5.43 -2.62
CA SER A 30 16.65 -4.92 -1.63
C SER A 30 16.22 -6.03 -0.68
N PHE A 31 15.99 -5.70 0.58
CA PHE A 31 15.27 -6.55 1.52
C PHE A 31 13.79 -6.20 1.48
N ARG A 32 12.94 -7.21 1.38
CA ARG A 32 11.49 -7.08 1.22
C ARG A 32 10.76 -7.87 2.28
N ILE A 33 9.72 -7.26 2.82
CA ILE A 33 8.79 -7.85 3.77
C ILE A 33 7.39 -7.76 3.14
N ASP A 34 6.80 -8.90 2.83
CA ASP A 34 5.39 -9.02 2.47
C ASP A 34 4.63 -9.49 3.70
N TYR A 35 3.50 -8.87 4.03
CA TYR A 35 2.72 -9.27 5.19
C TYR A 35 1.24 -8.94 5.05
N GLN A 36 0.42 -9.59 5.88
CA GLN A 36 -1.02 -9.38 5.93
C GLN A 36 -1.40 -8.73 7.26
N LEU A 37 -1.91 -7.51 7.18
CA LEU A 37 -2.49 -6.82 8.34
C LEU A 37 -3.99 -7.06 8.37
N LYS A 38 -4.50 -7.55 9.50
CA LYS A 38 -5.93 -7.73 9.74
C LYS A 38 -6.45 -6.63 10.66
N ILE A 39 -7.55 -5.98 10.29
CA ILE A 39 -8.28 -5.02 11.12
C ILE A 39 -9.76 -5.39 11.05
N ASP A 40 -10.37 -5.68 12.19
CA ASP A 40 -11.71 -6.26 12.30
C ASP A 40 -11.92 -7.47 11.37
N TRP A 41 -12.74 -7.27 10.34
CA TRP A 41 -13.15 -8.25 9.35
C TRP A 41 -12.34 -8.16 8.05
N MET A 42 -11.46 -7.17 7.90
CA MET A 42 -10.68 -6.92 6.69
C MET A 42 -9.24 -7.42 6.84
N THR A 43 -8.68 -7.93 5.75
CA THR A 43 -7.25 -8.21 5.61
C THR A 43 -6.68 -7.39 4.46
N ILE A 44 -5.54 -6.75 4.70
CA ILE A 44 -4.82 -5.92 3.74
C ILE A 44 -3.44 -6.53 3.50
N ASN A 45 -3.09 -6.74 2.23
CA ASN A 45 -1.74 -7.15 1.86
C ASN A 45 -0.85 -5.91 1.83
N CYS A 46 0.24 -5.96 2.57
CA CYS A 46 1.25 -4.93 2.68
C CYS A 46 2.60 -5.45 2.16
N GLN A 47 3.39 -4.51 1.66
CA GLN A 47 4.74 -4.78 1.18
C GLN A 47 5.59 -3.58 1.55
N ASP A 48 6.69 -3.84 2.25
CA ASP A 48 7.73 -2.85 2.50
C ASP A 48 9.07 -3.36 1.94
N GLU A 49 9.85 -2.44 1.40
CA GLU A 49 11.14 -2.73 0.79
C GLU A 49 12.16 -1.63 1.13
N PHE A 50 13.40 -2.03 1.39
CA PHE A 50 14.53 -1.11 1.51
C PHE A 50 15.82 -1.70 0.95
N LEU A 51 16.69 -0.82 0.48
CA LEU A 51 17.97 -1.17 -0.14
C LEU A 51 18.97 -1.70 0.90
N VAL A 52 19.64 -2.81 0.60
CA VAL A 52 20.70 -3.39 1.46
C VAL A 52 22.06 -3.51 0.77
N THR A 53 22.11 -3.36 -0.55
CA THR A 53 23.35 -3.28 -1.33
C THR A 53 23.10 -2.51 -2.62
N MET A 54 24.05 -1.69 -3.04
CA MET A 54 24.02 -0.97 -4.31
C MET A 54 25.27 -1.28 -5.13
N ASN A 55 25.11 -1.60 -6.41
CA ASN A 55 26.22 -1.89 -7.31
C ASN A 55 26.93 -0.59 -7.73
N SER A 56 28.25 -0.62 -7.86
CA SER A 56 29.04 0.52 -8.36
C SER A 56 28.77 0.87 -9.82
N SER A 57 28.24 -0.07 -10.61
CA SER A 57 27.86 0.16 -12.01
C SER A 57 26.59 1.00 -12.18
N TYR A 58 25.94 1.44 -11.10
CA TYR A 58 24.70 2.20 -11.15
C TYR A 58 24.93 3.68 -10.81
N GLU A 59 24.80 4.55 -11.80
CA GLU A 59 25.12 5.99 -11.70
C GLU A 59 24.06 6.82 -10.94
N ALA A 60 22.89 6.25 -10.63
CA ALA A 60 21.89 7.01 -9.87
C ALA A 60 22.35 7.22 -8.42
N PHE A 61 21.90 8.33 -7.83
CA PHE A 61 22.18 8.70 -6.43
C PHE A 61 23.66 8.96 -6.10
N GLU A 62 24.51 9.25 -7.09
CA GLU A 62 25.94 9.60 -6.86
C GLU A 62 26.16 10.82 -5.96
N HIS A 63 25.19 11.75 -5.91
CA HIS A 63 25.23 12.90 -5.00
C HIS A 63 24.99 12.50 -3.54
N LEU A 64 24.53 11.28 -3.28
CA LEU A 64 24.41 10.69 -1.96
C LEU A 64 25.63 9.79 -1.73
N ASN A 65 26.25 9.89 -0.54
CA ASN A 65 27.42 9.09 -0.18
C ASN A 65 27.01 7.65 0.19
N ILE A 66 26.43 6.93 -0.77
CA ILE A 66 25.93 5.56 -0.60
C ILE A 66 27.07 4.60 -0.89
N PRO A 67 27.46 3.73 0.07
CA PRO A 67 28.44 2.68 -0.17
C PRO A 67 28.05 1.80 -1.35
N ARG A 68 29.04 1.35 -2.12
CA ARG A 68 28.83 0.48 -3.28
C ARG A 68 29.53 -0.85 -3.10
N ASP A 69 28.94 -1.90 -3.67
CA ASP A 69 29.43 -3.28 -3.65
C ASP A 69 29.69 -3.84 -2.24
N VAL A 70 28.97 -3.31 -1.24
CA VAL A 70 29.02 -3.74 0.16
C VAL A 70 27.61 -3.83 0.74
N ASN A 71 27.42 -4.75 1.69
CA ASN A 71 26.20 -4.82 2.50
C ASN A 71 26.12 -3.60 3.42
N PHE A 72 24.93 -3.04 3.54
CA PHE A 72 24.69 -1.89 4.40
C PHE A 72 24.60 -2.26 5.87
N ASP A 73 25.13 -1.38 6.71
CA ASP A 73 24.82 -1.37 8.14
C ASP A 73 23.49 -0.64 8.41
N GLU A 74 23.03 -0.71 9.66
CA GLU A 74 21.77 -0.09 10.10
C GLU A 74 21.72 1.42 9.80
N SER A 75 22.83 2.15 10.02
CA SER A 75 22.89 3.59 9.78
C SER A 75 22.74 3.93 8.29
N GLN A 76 23.27 3.07 7.42
CA GLN A 76 23.18 3.22 5.97
C GLN A 76 21.78 2.84 5.46
N ILE A 77 21.15 1.82 6.02
CA ILE A 77 19.75 1.47 5.75
C ILE A 77 18.84 2.65 6.13
N ASP A 78 18.98 3.17 7.35
CA ASP A 78 18.23 4.34 7.81
C ASP A 78 18.43 5.56 6.92
N PHE A 79 19.67 5.82 6.52
CA PHE A 79 19.98 6.90 5.59
C PHE A 79 19.24 6.72 4.26
N ASN A 80 19.23 5.53 3.68
CA ASN A 80 18.57 5.25 2.40
C ASN A 80 17.05 5.37 2.48
N ILE A 81 16.44 4.85 3.55
CA ILE A 81 15.01 4.98 3.82
C ILE A 81 14.62 6.46 3.92
N ASN A 82 15.38 7.25 4.67
CA ASN A 82 15.10 8.67 4.87
C ASN A 82 15.28 9.51 3.59
N ASN A 83 16.14 9.06 2.67
CA ASN A 83 16.35 9.69 1.36
C ASN A 83 15.53 9.03 0.24
N MET A 84 14.65 8.08 0.56
CA MET A 84 13.81 7.33 -0.39
C MET A 84 14.61 6.66 -1.52
N VAL A 85 15.83 6.21 -1.24
CA VAL A 85 16.68 5.54 -2.23
C VAL A 85 16.23 4.09 -2.36
N HIS A 86 15.48 3.79 -3.43
CA HIS A 86 14.91 2.44 -3.68
C HIS A 86 14.31 1.83 -2.40
N SER A 87 13.61 2.67 -1.64
CA SER A 87 13.01 2.30 -0.37
C SER A 87 11.56 2.72 -0.40
N GLU A 88 10.68 1.74 -0.21
CA GLU A 88 9.23 1.90 -0.12
C GLU A 88 8.83 1.34 1.24
N ILE A 89 8.87 2.21 2.26
CA ILE A 89 8.37 1.88 3.59
C ILE A 89 7.09 2.66 3.81
N SER A 90 6.01 1.90 3.95
CA SER A 90 4.68 2.43 4.13
C SER A 90 4.50 2.97 5.55
N SER A 91 3.65 3.99 5.69
CA SER A 91 3.14 4.44 6.99
C SER A 91 1.66 4.08 7.11
N TYR A 92 1.25 3.63 8.29
CA TYR A 92 -0.14 3.24 8.55
C TYR A 92 -0.69 3.94 9.79
N ASN A 93 -1.95 4.34 9.72
CA ASN A 93 -2.73 4.78 10.85
C ASN A 93 -3.24 3.54 11.60
N LEU A 94 -2.97 3.50 12.90
CA LEU A 94 -3.50 2.46 13.79
C LEU A 94 -4.98 2.73 14.01
N LEU A 95 -5.82 1.75 13.70
CA LEU A 95 -7.27 1.85 13.88
C LEU A 95 -7.72 0.69 14.74
N ASP A 96 -8.39 1.01 15.85
CA ASP A 96 -9.00 -0.01 16.70
C ASP A 96 -10.20 -0.68 16.02
N GLN A 97 -10.86 0.04 15.11
CA GLN A 97 -12.01 -0.44 14.35
C GLN A 97 -12.13 0.28 13.00
N LEU A 98 -12.74 -0.40 12.03
CA LEU A 98 -13.12 0.18 10.75
C LEU A 98 -14.45 0.94 10.88
N LYS A 99 -14.69 1.87 9.95
CA LYS A 99 -15.96 2.63 9.87
C LYS A 99 -17.18 1.73 9.67
N TYR A 100 -17.03 0.63 8.96
CA TYR A 100 -18.10 -0.32 8.66
C TYR A 100 -17.92 -1.58 9.48
N ASN A 101 -18.99 -2.08 10.10
CA ASN A 101 -18.92 -3.21 11.02
C ASN A 101 -18.65 -4.54 10.31
N ASN A 102 -18.98 -4.63 9.01
CA ASN A 102 -18.77 -5.82 8.20
C ASN A 102 -18.76 -5.47 6.69
N CYS A 103 -18.38 -6.46 5.88
CA CYS A 103 -18.30 -6.34 4.43
C CYS A 103 -19.66 -6.04 3.76
N ASP A 104 -20.77 -6.50 4.32
CA ASP A 104 -22.10 -6.27 3.73
C ASP A 104 -22.59 -4.83 3.94
N GLU A 105 -22.25 -4.24 5.09
CA GLU A 105 -22.44 -2.81 5.34
C GLU A 105 -21.60 -1.97 4.37
N LEU A 106 -20.33 -2.34 4.15
CA LEU A 106 -19.49 -1.67 3.15
C LEU A 106 -20.07 -1.76 1.73
N LYS A 107 -20.52 -2.96 1.29
CA LYS A 107 -21.14 -3.13 -0.04
C LYS A 107 -22.36 -2.24 -0.22
N THR A 108 -23.19 -2.13 0.81
CA THR A 108 -24.36 -1.25 0.81
C THR A 108 -23.91 0.21 0.67
N ALA A 109 -22.95 0.64 1.49
CA ALA A 109 -22.42 2.00 1.45
C ALA A 109 -21.79 2.36 0.09
N ILE A 110 -21.07 1.43 -0.56
CA ILE A 110 -20.49 1.64 -1.90
C ILE A 110 -21.59 1.91 -2.93
N LYS A 111 -22.66 1.11 -2.93
CA LYS A 111 -23.76 1.28 -3.90
C LYS A 111 -24.53 2.57 -3.65
N ASP A 112 -24.81 2.89 -2.40
CA ASP A 112 -25.53 4.11 -2.01
C ASP A 112 -24.72 5.37 -2.36
N SER A 113 -23.41 5.31 -2.14
CA SER A 113 -22.49 6.42 -2.42
C SER A 113 -22.32 6.64 -3.91
N THR A 114 -22.01 5.58 -4.66
CA THR A 114 -21.68 5.69 -6.10
C THR A 114 -22.91 5.80 -7.00
N GLY A 115 -24.07 5.32 -6.54
CA GLY A 115 -25.28 5.20 -7.36
C GLY A 115 -25.27 4.02 -8.35
N TYR A 116 -24.18 3.25 -8.42
CA TYR A 116 -24.04 2.12 -9.35
C TYR A 116 -24.32 0.79 -8.64
N GLN A 117 -25.36 0.08 -9.07
CA GLN A 117 -25.69 -1.24 -8.52
C GLN A 117 -24.62 -2.31 -8.81
N VAL A 118 -23.81 -2.09 -9.84
CA VAL A 118 -22.69 -2.94 -10.24
C VAL A 118 -21.42 -2.69 -9.41
N ALA A 119 -21.38 -1.62 -8.60
CA ALA A 119 -20.23 -1.29 -7.80
C ALA A 119 -20.03 -2.31 -6.67
N VAL A 120 -18.82 -2.87 -6.59
CA VAL A 120 -18.41 -3.86 -5.60
C VAL A 120 -16.99 -3.55 -5.09
N PRO A 121 -16.66 -3.97 -3.86
CA PRO A 121 -15.28 -3.91 -3.38
C PRO A 121 -14.38 -4.87 -4.19
N ASP A 122 -13.20 -4.40 -4.60
CA ASP A 122 -12.16 -5.17 -5.28
C ASP A 122 -11.11 -5.68 -4.27
N ARG A 123 -10.25 -4.77 -3.79
CA ARG A 123 -9.21 -5.07 -2.80
C ARG A 123 -8.99 -3.91 -1.84
N ALA A 124 -8.52 -4.24 -0.65
CA ALA A 124 -8.10 -3.26 0.33
C ALA A 124 -6.62 -2.85 0.12
N THR A 125 -6.29 -1.62 0.49
CA THR A 125 -4.96 -1.02 0.30
C THR A 125 -4.77 0.14 1.28
N TYR A 126 -3.53 0.55 1.54
CA TYR A 126 -3.20 1.73 2.36
C TYR A 126 -2.89 2.98 1.57
N TYR A 127 -3.10 2.92 0.25
CA TYR A 127 -2.89 4.03 -0.66
C TYR A 127 -3.89 3.97 -1.81
N VAL A 128 -4.19 5.14 -2.37
CA VAL A 128 -4.98 5.25 -3.61
C VAL A 128 -4.04 5.22 -4.82
N PRO A 129 -4.13 4.22 -5.71
CA PRO A 129 -3.29 4.16 -6.91
C PRO A 129 -3.49 5.38 -7.81
N GLY A 130 -2.38 5.95 -8.31
CA GLY A 130 -2.40 7.08 -9.26
C GLY A 130 -2.52 8.47 -8.64
N LYS A 131 -2.70 8.59 -7.32
CA LYS A 131 -2.72 9.88 -6.61
C LYS A 131 -1.29 10.33 -6.27
N LEU A 132 -0.93 11.55 -6.66
CA LEU A 132 0.38 12.17 -6.39
C LEU A 132 0.18 13.54 -5.68
N PRO A 133 0.85 13.80 -4.53
CA PRO A 133 1.71 12.87 -3.79
C PRO A 133 0.92 11.67 -3.28
N ARG A 134 1.62 10.54 -3.10
CA ARG A 134 1.01 9.32 -2.57
C ARG A 134 0.44 9.61 -1.19
N GLU A 135 -0.86 9.35 -1.02
CA GLU A 135 -1.52 9.42 0.28
C GLU A 135 -1.44 8.05 0.92
N ASP A 136 -0.47 7.87 1.82
CA ASP A 136 -0.35 6.70 2.68
C ASP A 136 -0.93 7.00 4.06
N GLY A 137 -1.45 5.97 4.74
CA GLY A 137 -1.82 6.06 6.15
C GLY A 137 -3.16 5.39 6.44
N ASP A 138 -4.22 5.81 5.76
CA ASP A 138 -5.54 5.24 5.98
C ASP A 138 -5.78 3.97 5.13
N PRO A 139 -6.56 3.00 5.64
CA PRO A 139 -7.00 1.88 4.84
C PRO A 139 -8.13 2.30 3.91
N TYR A 140 -8.05 1.90 2.65
CA TYR A 140 -9.04 2.10 1.60
C TYR A 140 -9.49 0.75 1.06
N VAL A 141 -10.68 0.73 0.46
CA VAL A 141 -11.11 -0.33 -0.46
C VAL A 141 -11.28 0.26 -1.84
N LEU A 142 -10.62 -0.35 -2.82
CA LEU A 142 -10.84 -0.02 -4.22
C LEU A 142 -12.20 -0.56 -4.66
N ILE A 143 -12.88 0.23 -5.48
CA ILE A 143 -14.21 -0.06 -6.02
C ILE A 143 -14.05 -0.41 -7.49
N ILE A 144 -14.73 -1.47 -7.93
CA ILE A 144 -14.82 -1.84 -9.34
C ILE A 144 -16.27 -2.16 -9.72
N GLY A 145 -16.59 -2.06 -11.00
CA GLY A 145 -17.84 -2.58 -11.56
C GLY A 145 -17.83 -2.53 -13.08
N THR A 146 -18.54 -3.44 -13.74
CA THR A 146 -18.70 -3.38 -15.21
C THR A 146 -20.01 -2.68 -15.55
N ILE A 147 -19.94 -1.53 -16.19
CA ILE A 147 -21.12 -0.74 -16.60
C ILE A 147 -21.65 -1.29 -17.92
N ASN A 148 -20.77 -1.38 -18.93
CA ASN A 148 -21.09 -1.94 -20.23
C ASN A 148 -19.85 -2.60 -20.84
N ASN A 149 -19.87 -3.94 -20.91
CA ASN A 149 -18.75 -4.70 -21.46
C ASN A 149 -18.58 -4.51 -22.98
N GLN A 150 -19.66 -4.24 -23.73
CA GLN A 150 -19.59 -4.05 -25.19
C GLN A 150 -18.89 -2.73 -25.54
N GLU A 151 -19.04 -1.72 -24.69
CA GLU A 151 -18.42 -0.40 -24.83
C GLU A 151 -17.09 -0.30 -24.06
N ASN A 152 -16.62 -1.40 -23.47
CA ASN A 152 -15.44 -1.45 -22.61
C ASN A 152 -15.49 -0.43 -21.46
N LYS A 153 -16.66 -0.28 -20.83
CA LYS A 153 -16.95 0.75 -19.83
C LYS A 153 -17.09 0.14 -18.43
N CYS A 154 -16.22 0.55 -17.53
CA CYS A 154 -16.17 0.11 -16.14
C CYS A 154 -16.21 1.29 -15.16
N LEU A 155 -16.62 1.02 -13.94
CA LEU A 155 -16.51 1.90 -12.80
C LEU A 155 -15.21 1.56 -12.06
N LYS A 156 -14.45 2.59 -11.68
CA LYS A 156 -13.35 2.52 -10.74
C LYS A 156 -13.57 3.51 -9.62
N GLY A 157 -12.96 3.28 -8.48
CA GLY A 157 -13.07 4.20 -7.37
C GLY A 157 -12.36 3.69 -6.14
N HIS A 158 -12.58 4.37 -5.04
CA HIS A 158 -12.15 3.94 -3.72
C HIS A 158 -13.04 4.53 -2.64
N ILE A 159 -12.99 3.91 -1.45
CA ILE A 159 -13.61 4.42 -0.24
C ILE A 159 -12.64 4.25 0.94
N ASN A 160 -12.47 5.31 1.73
CA ASN A 160 -11.65 5.32 2.93
C ASN A 160 -12.40 4.59 4.06
N LEU A 161 -11.80 3.56 4.64
CA LEU A 161 -12.39 2.74 5.71
C LEU A 161 -12.29 3.36 7.11
N ASN A 162 -11.57 4.47 7.26
CA ASN A 162 -11.54 5.29 8.47
C ASN A 162 -12.61 6.39 8.39
N THR A 163 -12.60 7.18 7.30
CA THR A 163 -13.46 8.38 7.18
C THR A 163 -14.76 8.16 6.41
N GLY A 164 -14.83 7.15 5.55
CA GLY A 164 -15.96 6.90 4.64
C GLY A 164 -16.01 7.84 3.43
N GLU A 165 -14.99 8.68 3.25
CA GLU A 165 -14.84 9.48 2.03
C GLU A 165 -14.62 8.56 0.84
N TRP A 166 -15.25 8.88 -0.29
CA TRP A 166 -15.23 8.05 -1.48
C TRP A 166 -15.08 8.90 -2.74
N GLU A 167 -14.53 8.27 -3.78
CA GLU A 167 -14.49 8.81 -5.13
C GLU A 167 -14.72 7.66 -6.11
N ALA A 168 -15.48 7.91 -7.18
CA ALA A 168 -15.67 6.95 -8.25
C ALA A 168 -15.82 7.64 -9.61
N TRP A 169 -15.30 6.99 -10.64
CA TRP A 169 -15.28 7.49 -12.00
C TRP A 169 -15.43 6.34 -13.00
N GLU A 170 -15.88 6.67 -14.21
CA GLU A 170 -15.95 5.72 -15.31
C GLU A 170 -14.60 5.67 -16.04
N ASP A 171 -14.16 4.47 -16.40
CA ASP A 171 -12.91 4.23 -17.10
C ASP A 171 -13.02 2.96 -17.97
N VAL A 172 -11.99 2.68 -18.76
CA VAL A 172 -11.90 1.42 -19.50
C VAL A 172 -11.77 0.22 -18.55
N CYS A 173 -12.38 -0.90 -18.92
CA CYS A 173 -12.17 -2.15 -18.21
C CYS A 173 -10.74 -2.62 -18.43
N VAL A 174 -9.96 -2.71 -17.36
CA VAL A 174 -8.59 -3.25 -17.39
C VAL A 174 -8.68 -4.71 -16.97
N GLN A 175 -8.28 -5.62 -17.87
CA GLN A 175 -8.20 -7.06 -17.62
C GLN A 175 -6.90 -7.43 -16.91
#